data_AF-A0A7U3ZLY0-F1
#
_entry.id   AF-A0A7U3ZLY0-F1
#
_cell.length_a   1.000
_cell.length_b   1.000
_cell.length_c   1.000
_cell.angle_alpha   90.00
_cell.angle_beta   90.00
_cell.angle_gamma   90.00
#
_symmetry.space_group_name_H-M   'P 1'
#
loop_
_entity.id
_entity.type
_entity.pdbx_description
1 polymer ?
#
loop_
_entity_poly.entity_id
_entity_poly.type
_entity_poly.pdbx_seq_one_letter_code
_entity_poly.pdbx_strand_id
1 'polypeptide(L)'
;MAEQKKLTKAERIEKEKEDLLQRLHSKTVQTTRDKVAFLLHHSAETRNSDIDLVWAFWTTFEGDKFDGSFITKETLRQLTRYSTLTRMRRKIQNDFKLFEANEEVKKRRGMLQEENKDQL
;
A
#
# COMPACT_ATOMS: atom_id res chain seq x y z
N MET A 1 15.82 5.05 37.52
CA MET A 1 16.02 4.68 36.10
C MET A 1 14.65 4.40 35.52
N ALA A 2 14.19 5.19 34.54
CA ALA A 2 12.89 4.97 33.93
C ALA A 2 12.94 3.72 33.03
N GLU A 3 12.18 2.71 33.38
CA GLU A 3 12.00 1.50 32.59
C GLU A 3 11.25 1.89 31.30
N GLN A 4 11.95 1.84 30.15
CA GLN A 4 11.30 2.05 28.86
C GLN A 4 10.33 0.90 28.61
N LYS A 5 9.04 1.13 28.89
CA LYS A 5 7.96 0.21 28.55
C LYS A 5 8.00 -0.04 27.04
N LYS A 6 8.47 -1.22 26.65
CA LYS A 6 8.45 -1.66 25.25
C LYS A 6 6.99 -1.77 24.82
N LEU A 7 6.59 -0.98 23.81
CA LEU A 7 5.26 -1.10 23.23
C LEU A 7 5.06 -2.52 22.69
N THR A 8 3.88 -3.07 22.93
CA THR A 8 3.40 -4.29 22.31
C THR A 8 3.26 -4.10 20.80
N LYS A 9 3.23 -5.19 20.05
CA LYS A 9 3.04 -5.15 18.59
C LYS A 9 1.75 -4.42 18.19
N ALA A 10 0.67 -4.62 18.93
CA ALA A 10 -0.63 -3.99 18.65
C ALA A 10 -0.58 -2.47 18.87
N GLU A 11 -0.01 -2.00 19.99
CA GLU A 11 0.13 -0.57 20.27
C GLU A 11 1.02 0.14 19.24
N ARG A 12 2.07 -0.54 18.74
CA ARG A 12 2.90 -0.01 17.65
C ARG A 12 2.11 0.14 16.35
N ILE A 13 1.28 -0.83 16.02
CA ILE A 13 0.45 -0.81 14.82
C ILE A 13 -0.57 0.33 14.89
N GLU A 14 -1.26 0.50 16.02
CA GLU A 14 -2.26 1.56 16.16
C GLU A 14 -1.60 2.94 16.08
N LYS A 15 -0.45 3.13 16.73
CA LYS A 15 0.32 4.37 16.62
C LYS A 15 0.75 4.67 15.17
N GLU A 16 1.29 3.67 14.47
CA GLU A 16 1.69 3.83 13.06
C GLU A 16 0.50 4.17 12.14
N LYS A 17 -0.69 3.64 12.45
CA LYS A 17 -1.94 3.91 11.74
C LYS A 17 -2.44 5.34 12.00
N GLU A 18 -2.47 5.78 13.26
CA GLU A 18 -2.81 7.15 13.62
C GLU A 18 -1.88 8.16 12.96
N ASP A 19 -0.56 7.93 13.04
CA ASP A 19 0.46 8.77 12.40
C ASP A 19 0.23 8.87 10.87
N LEU A 20 -0.13 7.76 10.23
CA LEU A 20 -0.41 7.73 8.79
C LEU A 20 -1.66 8.56 8.43
N LEU A 21 -2.74 8.43 9.19
CA LEU A 21 -3.97 9.20 8.97
C LEU A 21 -3.74 10.70 9.19
N GLN A 22 -2.99 11.08 10.23
CA GLN A 22 -2.63 12.47 10.47
C GLN A 22 -1.81 13.06 9.32
N ARG A 23 -0.85 12.31 8.76
CA ARG A 23 -0.06 12.74 7.61
C ARG A 23 -0.89 12.92 6.34
N LEU A 24 -1.85 12.03 6.11
CA LEU A 24 -2.79 12.16 5.00
C LEU A 24 -3.63 13.42 5.12
N HIS A 25 -4.16 13.71 6.31
CA HIS A 25 -5.01 14.89 6.54
C HIS A 25 -4.20 16.20 6.47
N SER A 26 -2.96 16.19 6.96
CA SER A 26 -2.05 17.34 6.90
C SER A 26 -1.37 17.53 5.53
N LYS A 27 -1.74 16.73 4.51
CA LYS A 27 -1.17 16.74 3.15
C LYS A 27 0.36 16.59 3.11
N THR A 28 0.97 16.09 4.18
CA THR A 28 2.41 15.91 4.29
C THR A 28 2.78 14.51 3.81
N VAL A 29 2.71 14.30 2.50
CA VAL A 29 2.94 12.99 1.86
C VAL A 29 4.41 12.84 1.49
N GLN A 30 5.22 12.37 2.44
CA GLN A 30 6.68 12.32 2.27
C GLN A 30 7.20 10.92 1.97
N THR A 31 6.68 9.89 2.64
CA THR A 31 7.20 8.53 2.49
C THR A 31 6.46 7.74 1.42
N THR A 32 7.08 6.66 0.90
CA THR A 32 6.41 5.73 -0.02
C THR A 32 5.11 5.18 0.56
N ARG A 33 5.08 4.93 1.88
CA ARG A 33 3.88 4.47 2.58
C ARG A 33 2.78 5.53 2.54
N ASP A 34 3.11 6.79 2.81
CA ASP A 34 2.14 7.90 2.80
C ASP A 34 1.58 8.09 1.38
N LYS A 35 2.44 8.03 0.36
CA LYS A 35 2.08 8.11 -1.07
C LYS A 35 1.14 6.98 -1.49
N VAL A 36 1.43 5.74 -1.07
CA VAL A 36 0.52 4.60 -1.31
C VAL A 36 -0.81 4.81 -0.59
N ALA A 37 -0.80 5.22 0.67
CA ALA A 37 -2.01 5.47 1.43
C ALA A 37 -2.87 6.58 0.78
N PHE A 38 -2.24 7.61 0.22
CA PHE A 38 -2.92 8.66 -0.54
C PHE A 38 -3.67 8.08 -1.75
N LEU A 39 -3.03 7.24 -2.56
CA LEU A 39 -3.70 6.63 -3.72
C LEU A 39 -4.85 5.70 -3.32
N LEU A 40 -4.63 4.88 -2.29
CA LEU A 40 -5.66 3.99 -1.77
C LEU A 40 -6.87 4.75 -1.21
N HIS A 41 -6.65 5.94 -0.63
CA HIS A 41 -7.73 6.79 -0.14
C HIS A 41 -8.59 7.36 -1.28
N HIS A 42 -7.98 7.69 -2.43
CA HIS A 42 -8.64 8.42 -3.51
C HIS A 42 -9.16 7.54 -4.66
N SER A 43 -8.70 6.28 -4.81
CA SER A 43 -9.12 5.40 -5.90
C SER A 43 -9.52 4.01 -5.41
N ALA A 44 -10.64 3.48 -5.91
CA ALA A 44 -11.08 2.12 -5.62
C ALA A 44 -10.28 1.08 -6.42
N GLU A 45 -9.83 1.44 -7.61
CA GLU A 45 -9.05 0.62 -8.53
C GLU A 45 -7.71 0.24 -7.88
N THR A 46 -7.00 1.23 -7.32
CA THR A 46 -5.75 1.00 -6.59
C THR A 46 -5.95 0.15 -5.33
N ARG A 47 -7.12 0.26 -4.68
CA ARG A 47 -7.50 -0.61 -3.54
C ARG A 47 -7.80 -2.03 -3.95
N ASN A 48 -8.10 -2.28 -5.22
CA ASN A 48 -8.49 -3.58 -5.76
C ASN A 48 -7.38 -4.28 -6.55
N SER A 49 -6.46 -3.54 -7.17
CA SER A 49 -5.45 -4.06 -8.10
C SER A 49 -4.05 -3.55 -7.77
N ASP A 50 -3.08 -4.47 -7.68
CA ASP A 50 -1.67 -4.09 -7.45
C ASP A 50 -1.08 -3.38 -8.68
N ILE A 51 -1.48 -3.79 -9.88
CA ILE A 51 -1.01 -3.19 -11.13
C ILE A 51 -1.52 -1.74 -11.20
N ASP A 52 -2.80 -1.50 -10.92
CA ASP A 52 -3.37 -0.15 -10.97
C ASP A 52 -2.75 0.76 -9.90
N LEU A 53 -2.48 0.23 -8.70
CA LEU A 53 -1.76 0.96 -7.67
C LEU A 53 -0.35 1.37 -8.15
N VAL A 54 0.38 0.43 -8.74
CA VAL A 54 1.77 0.66 -9.17
C VAL A 54 1.80 1.66 -10.32
N TRP A 55 0.91 1.52 -11.29
CA TRP A 55 0.77 2.46 -12.39
C TRP A 55 0.44 3.86 -11.89
N ALA A 56 -0.59 3.99 -11.04
CA ALA A 56 -0.98 5.27 -10.46
C ALA A 56 0.16 5.90 -9.63
N PHE A 57 0.96 5.09 -8.94
CA PHE A 57 2.11 5.59 -8.18
C PHE A 57 3.17 6.19 -9.08
N TRP A 58 3.57 5.46 -10.13
CA TRP A 58 4.59 5.94 -11.05
C TRP A 58 4.14 7.21 -11.77
N THR A 59 2.91 7.24 -12.28
CA THR A 59 2.39 8.43 -12.99
C THR A 59 2.20 9.65 -12.08
N THR A 60 1.80 9.44 -10.82
CA THR A 60 1.50 10.55 -9.89
C THR A 60 2.76 11.09 -9.21
N PHE A 61 3.69 10.23 -8.82
CA PHE A 61 4.81 10.60 -7.95
C PHE A 61 6.19 10.41 -8.57
N GLU A 62 6.30 9.76 -9.72
CA GLU A 62 7.54 9.53 -10.47
C GLU A 62 7.37 9.92 -11.95
N GLY A 63 6.54 10.93 -12.20
CA GLY A 63 6.22 11.44 -13.54
C GLY A 63 7.44 12.00 -14.29
N ASP A 64 8.50 12.36 -13.57
CA ASP A 64 9.80 12.73 -14.13
C ASP A 64 10.53 11.55 -14.81
N LYS A 65 10.20 10.31 -14.42
CA LYS A 65 10.79 9.08 -14.95
C LYS A 65 9.84 8.33 -15.88
N PHE A 66 8.54 8.45 -15.66
CA PHE A 66 7.52 7.72 -16.40
C PHE A 66 6.30 8.59 -16.69
N ASP A 67 6.03 8.79 -17.97
CA ASP A 67 4.96 9.65 -18.48
C ASP A 67 3.58 9.00 -18.54
N GLY A 68 3.46 7.72 -18.17
CA GLY A 68 2.21 6.98 -18.22
C GLY A 68 1.92 6.26 -19.54
N SER A 69 2.88 6.20 -20.47
CA SER A 69 2.68 5.56 -21.78
C SER A 69 3.42 4.21 -21.91
N PHE A 70 4.74 4.23 -21.97
CA PHE A 70 5.57 3.05 -22.24
C PHE A 70 6.74 2.94 -21.27
N ILE A 71 7.08 1.71 -20.88
CA ILE A 71 8.15 1.44 -19.91
C ILE A 71 9.28 0.69 -20.61
N THR A 72 10.46 1.30 -20.62
CA THR A 72 11.71 0.62 -21.02
C THR A 72 12.33 -0.11 -19.82
N LYS A 73 13.27 -1.01 -20.07
CA LYS A 73 13.99 -1.72 -19.01
C LYS A 73 14.79 -0.76 -18.13
N GLU A 74 15.32 0.29 -18.72
CA GLU A 74 16.10 1.35 -18.08
C GLU A 74 15.20 2.17 -17.15
N THR A 75 14.04 2.60 -17.64
CA THR A 75 13.02 3.30 -16.84
C THR A 75 12.55 2.42 -15.68
N LEU A 76 12.21 1.15 -15.94
CA LEU A 76 11.72 0.23 -14.91
C LEU A 76 12.72 0.04 -13.76
N ARG A 77 14.03 0.11 -14.03
CA ARG A 77 15.08 0.00 -13.00
C ARG A 77 15.16 1.23 -12.09
N GLN A 78 14.70 2.39 -12.55
CA GLN A 78 14.73 3.66 -11.81
C GLN A 78 13.45 3.93 -11.01
N LEU A 79 12.35 3.28 -11.41
CA LEU A 79 11.06 3.39 -10.75
C LEU A 79 11.04 2.65 -9.40
N THR A 80 10.15 3.08 -8.51
CA THR A 80 9.90 2.36 -7.26
C THR A 80 9.43 0.93 -7.56
N ARG A 81 10.09 -0.06 -6.96
CA ARG A 81 9.83 -1.48 -7.23
C ARG A 81 8.38 -1.88 -6.93
N TYR A 82 7.79 -2.65 -7.84
CA TYR A 82 6.46 -3.27 -7.69
C TYR A 82 6.28 -3.91 -6.30
N SER A 83 7.21 -4.78 -5.89
CA SER A 83 7.10 -5.52 -4.62
C SER A 83 7.14 -4.61 -3.38
N THR A 84 7.74 -3.42 -3.48
CA THR A 84 7.71 -2.44 -2.39
C THR A 84 6.33 -1.85 -2.24
N LEU A 85 5.70 -1.45 -3.35
CA LEU A 85 4.36 -0.86 -3.36
C LEU A 85 3.30 -1.87 -2.87
N THR A 86 3.36 -3.12 -3.34
CA THR A 86 2.42 -4.17 -2.90
C THR A 86 2.59 -4.55 -1.43
N ARG A 87 3.82 -4.56 -0.90
CA ARG A 87 4.05 -4.74 0.54
C ARG A 87 3.47 -3.59 1.37
N MET A 88 3.63 -2.34 0.92
CA MET A 88 3.04 -1.19 1.61
C MET A 88 1.51 -1.24 1.59
N ARG A 89 0.92 -1.58 0.45
CA ARG A 89 -0.52 -1.80 0.34
C ARG A 89 -0.99 -2.89 1.30
N ARG A 90 -0.32 -4.06 1.32
CA ARG A 90 -0.65 -5.15 2.24
C ARG A 90 -0.58 -4.70 3.69
N LYS A 91 0.46 -3.96 4.07
CA LYS A 91 0.59 -3.43 5.45
C LYS A 91 -0.59 -2.50 5.80
N ILE A 92 -0.93 -1.57 4.91
CA ILE A 92 -2.03 -0.62 5.13
C ILE A 92 -3.40 -1.34 5.19
N GLN A 93 -3.67 -2.25 4.25
CA GLN A 93 -4.96 -2.92 4.18
C GLN A 93 -5.11 -4.03 5.24
N ASN A 94 -4.08 -4.84 5.47
CA ASN A 94 -4.19 -6.00 6.35
C ASN A 94 -3.84 -5.69 7.79
N ASP A 95 -2.73 -4.97 8.02
CA ASP A 95 -2.25 -4.72 9.37
C ASP A 95 -2.99 -3.52 9.98
N PHE A 96 -3.21 -2.46 9.19
CA PHE A 96 -3.90 -1.25 9.68
C PHE A 96 -5.41 -1.27 9.48
N LYS A 97 -5.94 -2.23 8.71
CA LYS A 97 -7.37 -2.32 8.36
C LYS A 97 -7.91 -1.02 7.74
N LEU A 98 -7.09 -0.35 6.92
CA LEU A 98 -7.44 0.89 6.24
C LEU A 98 -7.60 0.68 4.73
N PHE A 99 -8.52 1.43 4.12
CA PHE A 99 -8.72 1.48 2.66
C PHE A 99 -8.84 0.11 2.03
N GLU A 100 -9.63 -0.77 2.65
CA GLU A 100 -9.75 -2.16 2.22
C GLU A 100 -10.36 -2.27 0.80
N ALA A 101 -10.05 -3.38 0.14
CA ALA A 101 -10.64 -3.72 -1.16
C ALA A 101 -12.16 -3.90 -1.05
N ASN A 102 -12.86 -3.78 -2.17
CA ASN A 102 -14.30 -4.01 -2.22
C ASN A 102 -14.64 -5.48 -1.89
N GLU A 103 -15.84 -5.72 -1.36
CA GLU A 103 -16.28 -7.02 -0.86
C GLU A 103 -16.21 -8.14 -1.90
N GLU A 104 -16.51 -7.86 -3.16
CA GLU A 104 -16.40 -8.85 -4.24
C GLU A 104 -14.94 -9.30 -4.46
N VAL A 105 -14.01 -8.35 -4.43
CA VAL A 105 -12.57 -8.62 -4.57
C VAL A 105 -12.05 -9.36 -3.34
N LYS A 106 -12.52 -9.02 -2.14
CA LYS A 106 -12.21 -9.75 -0.91
C LYS A 106 -12.68 -11.20 -0.99
N LYS A 107 -13.93 -11.44 -1.39
CA LYS A 107 -14.51 -12.79 -1.55
C LYS A 107 -13.71 -13.63 -2.54
N ARG A 108 -13.42 -13.10 -3.73
CA ARG A 108 -12.61 -13.81 -4.74
C ARG A 108 -11.23 -14.19 -4.21
N ARG A 109 -10.56 -13.28 -3.48
CA ARG A 109 -9.25 -13.55 -2.87
C ARG A 109 -9.33 -14.57 -1.74
N GLY A 110 -10.38 -14.53 -0.93
CA GLY A 110 -10.65 -15.53 0.11
C GLY A 110 -10.83 -16.93 -0.47
N MET A 111 -11.64 -17.05 -1.54
CA MET A 111 -11.85 -18.33 -2.24
C MET A 111 -10.54 -18.90 -2.81
N LEU A 112 -9.73 -18.07 -3.49
CA LEU A 112 -8.42 -18.48 -4.00
C LEU A 112 -7.46 -18.93 -2.88
N GLN A 113 -7.52 -18.33 -1.69
CA GLN A 113 -6.66 -18.74 -0.57
C GLN A 113 -7.08 -20.10 0.00
N GLU A 114 -8.37 -20.42 0.02
CA GLU A 114 -8.85 -21.74 0.45
C GLU A 114 -8.51 -22.80 -0.60
N GLU A 115 -8.75 -22.55 -1.89
CA GLU A 115 -8.38 -23.48 -2.98
C GLU A 115 -6.90 -23.84 -3.02
N ASN A 116 -6.01 -22.91 -2.67
CA ASN A 116 -4.56 -23.16 -2.62
C ASN A 116 -4.11 -23.94 -1.37
N LYS A 117 -4.89 -23.97 -0.28
CA LYS A 117 -4.57 -24.77 0.91
C LYS A 117 -4.90 -26.24 0.71
N ASP A 118 -5.95 -26.54 -0.06
CA ASP A 118 -6.40 -27.91 -0.33
C ASP A 118 -5.49 -28.68 -1.31
N GLN A 119 -4.52 -28.01 -1.94
CA GLN A 119 -3.56 -28.58 -2.90
C GLN A 119 -2.17 -28.87 -2.31
N LEU A 120 -1.99 -28.73 -1.00
CA LEU A 120 -0.74 -28.94 -0.24
C LEU A 120 -0.89 -30.06 0.78
#